data_AF-A0A9X0RSD8-F1
#
_entry.id   AF-A0A9X0RSD8-F1
#
_cell.length_a   1.000
_cell.length_b   1.000
_cell.length_c   1.000
_cell.angle_alpha   90.00
_cell.angle_beta   90.00
_cell.angle_gamma   90.00
#
_symmetry.space_group_name_H-M   'P 1'
#
loop_
_entity.id
_entity.type
_entity.pdbx_description
1 polymer ?
#
loop_
_entity_poly.entity_id
_entity_poly.type
_entity_poly.pdbx_seq_one_letter_code
_entity_poly.pdbx_strand_id
1 'polypeptide(L)'
;MAGSITARCRSRRCASQKQQGFSLAETLVAMLLLAMTISTLLQYHRALALGFSQQWQQRQAWRVAGQALLGRDVEGWQSQRQQQSLAGGCTLERVTVTGPQQRSASLAQLNCH
;
A
#
# COMPACT_ATOMS: atom_id res chain seq x y z
N MET A 1 -39.87 6.37 -22.86
CA MET A 1 -40.50 5.18 -22.24
C MET A 1 -40.05 5.12 -20.78
N ALA A 2 -40.80 5.75 -19.87
CA ALA A 2 -40.47 5.82 -18.45
C ALA A 2 -41.48 4.97 -17.68
N GLY A 3 -41.04 3.79 -17.22
CA GLY A 3 -41.83 2.90 -16.38
C GLY A 3 -41.64 3.27 -14.91
N SER A 4 -42.53 4.10 -14.36
CA SER A 4 -42.62 4.35 -12.92
C SER A 4 -43.26 3.15 -12.23
N ILE A 5 -42.46 2.35 -11.52
CA ILE A 5 -42.96 1.26 -10.67
C ILE A 5 -43.44 1.88 -9.35
N THR A 6 -44.66 2.38 -9.32
CA THR A 6 -45.31 2.72 -8.05
C THR A 6 -45.94 1.46 -7.48
N ALA A 7 -45.26 0.81 -6.53
CA ALA A 7 -45.79 -0.30 -5.77
C ALA A 7 -47.01 0.17 -4.95
N ARG A 8 -48.19 -0.36 -5.28
CA ARG A 8 -49.45 -0.03 -4.61
C ARG A 8 -49.60 -0.92 -3.38
N CYS A 9 -49.27 -0.42 -2.19
CA CYS A 9 -49.55 -1.12 -0.93
C CYS A 9 -51.08 -1.25 -0.74
N ARG A 10 -51.59 -2.47 -0.83
CA ARG A 10 -53.01 -2.79 -0.69
C ARG A 10 -53.18 -3.91 0.34
N SER A 11 -53.01 -3.58 1.61
CA SER A 11 -53.37 -4.46 2.74
C SER A 11 -53.25 -3.67 4.03
N ARG A 12 -54.27 -3.74 4.89
CA ARG A 12 -54.39 -3.06 6.21
C ARG A 12 -53.38 -3.54 7.27
N ARG A 13 -52.20 -3.97 6.83
CA ARG A 13 -51.02 -4.33 7.61
C ARG A 13 -49.77 -3.64 7.04
N CYS A 14 -49.88 -2.38 6.62
CA CYS A 14 -48.82 -1.45 6.93
C CYS A 14 -48.81 -1.38 8.45
N ALA A 15 -48.00 -2.23 9.07
CA ALA A 15 -47.68 -2.10 10.47
C ALA A 15 -47.44 -0.62 10.72
N SER A 16 -48.06 -0.08 11.76
CA SER A 16 -47.75 1.23 12.28
C SER A 16 -46.28 1.23 12.67
N GLN A 17 -45.39 1.37 11.69
CA GLN A 17 -44.11 2.01 11.87
C GLN A 17 -44.52 3.42 12.25
N LYS A 18 -44.74 3.63 13.55
CA LYS A 18 -44.66 4.94 14.16
C LYS A 18 -43.38 5.53 13.59
N GLN A 19 -43.51 6.40 12.60
CA GLN A 19 -42.40 7.23 12.14
C GLN A 19 -42.16 8.19 13.30
N GLN A 20 -41.46 7.70 14.32
CA GLN A 20 -40.90 8.51 15.36
C GLN A 20 -39.84 9.34 14.65
N GLY A 21 -40.11 10.64 14.49
CA GLY A 21 -39.09 11.56 14.04
C GLY A 21 -37.88 11.41 14.97
N PHE A 22 -36.68 11.36 14.39
CA PHE A 22 -35.47 11.27 15.19
C PHE A 22 -35.40 12.45 16.14
N SER A 23 -35.16 12.17 17.43
CA SER A 23 -34.89 13.23 18.39
C SER A 23 -33.58 13.93 18.02
N LEU A 24 -33.50 15.25 18.27
CA LEU A 24 -32.29 16.03 18.01
C LEU A 24 -31.06 15.41 18.67
N ALA A 25 -31.18 14.97 19.92
CA ALA A 25 -30.09 14.31 20.63
C ALA A 25 -29.65 12.99 19.96
N GLU A 26 -30.60 12.22 19.43
CA GLU A 26 -30.34 10.96 18.73
C GLU A 26 -29.59 11.19 17.41
N THR A 27 -29.99 12.22 16.64
CA THR A 27 -29.26 12.60 15.41
C THR A 27 -27.84 13.06 15.70
N LEU A 28 -27.62 13.80 16.80
CA LEU A 28 -26.29 14.23 17.21
C LEU A 28 -25.40 13.06 17.59
N VAL A 29 -25.94 12.07 18.33
CA VAL A 29 -25.21 10.85 18.67
C VAL A 29 -24.90 10.05 17.41
N ALA A 30 -25.85 9.88 16.49
CA ALA A 30 -25.63 9.17 15.23
C ALA A 30 -24.56 9.85 14.36
N MET A 31 -24.60 11.17 14.23
CA MET A 31 -23.58 11.95 13.52
C MET A 31 -22.20 11.83 14.17
N LEU A 32 -22.14 11.85 15.50
CA LEU A 32 -20.90 11.68 16.24
C LEU A 32 -20.30 10.27 16.02
N LEU A 33 -21.12 9.23 16.09
CA LEU A 33 -20.70 7.85 15.80
C LEU A 33 -20.24 7.70 14.34
N LEU A 34 -20.95 8.33 13.40
CA LEU A 34 -20.56 8.35 11.98
C LEU A 34 -19.20 9.06 11.79
N ALA A 35 -19.01 10.21 12.43
CA ALA A 35 -17.75 10.95 12.36
C ALA A 35 -16.58 10.12 12.95
N MET A 36 -16.80 9.44 14.08
CA MET A 36 -15.80 8.55 14.69
C MET A 36 -15.45 7.37 13.79
N THR A 37 -16.44 6.71 13.20
CA THR A 37 -16.21 5.56 12.30
C THR A 37 -15.47 5.97 11.03
N ILE A 38 -15.83 7.09 10.40
CA ILE A 38 -15.12 7.60 9.22
C ILE A 38 -13.68 8.00 9.58
N SER A 39 -13.49 8.69 10.72
CA SER A 39 -12.15 9.15 11.14
C SER A 39 -11.21 8.00 11.43
N THR A 40 -11.70 6.98 12.15
CA THR A 40 -10.92 5.78 12.47
C THR A 40 -10.56 4.98 11.21
N LEU A 41 -11.51 4.82 10.29
CA LEU A 41 -11.27 4.16 9.01
C LEU A 41 -10.22 4.90 8.16
N LEU A 42 -10.34 6.23 8.06
CA LEU A 42 -9.38 7.04 7.31
C LEU A 42 -7.98 6.96 7.92
N GLN A 43 -7.88 7.01 9.24
CA GLN A 43 -6.61 6.88 9.94
C GLN A 43 -5.95 5.52 9.71
N TYR A 44 -6.74 4.45 9.71
CA TYR A 44 -6.27 3.10 9.39
C TYR A 44 -5.71 3.02 7.96
N HIS A 45 -6.44 3.54 6.97
CA HIS A 45 -5.96 3.58 5.58
C HIS A 45 -4.67 4.38 5.43
N ARG A 46 -4.55 5.51 6.12
CA ARG A 46 -3.32 6.32 6.12
C ARG A 46 -2.14 5.53 6.67
N ALA A 47 -2.31 4.84 7.79
CA ALA A 47 -1.25 4.02 8.39
C ALA A 47 -0.80 2.91 7.44
N LEU A 48 -1.74 2.22 6.79
CA LEU A 48 -1.43 1.19 5.79
C LEU A 48 -0.67 1.76 4.59
N ALA A 49 -1.13 2.87 4.01
CA ALA A 49 -0.48 3.50 2.87
C ALA A 49 0.96 3.90 3.18
N LEU A 50 1.20 4.47 4.38
CA LEU A 50 2.55 4.79 4.84
C LEU A 50 3.40 3.53 5.00
N GLY A 51 2.87 2.46 5.59
CA GLY A 51 3.56 1.18 5.72
C GLY A 51 3.97 0.59 4.35
N PHE A 52 3.06 0.59 3.39
CA PHE A 52 3.36 0.12 2.03
C PHE A 52 4.40 0.99 1.33
N SER A 53 4.37 2.31 1.51
CA SER A 53 5.36 3.20 0.93
C SER A 53 6.78 2.87 1.40
N GLN A 54 6.96 2.61 2.69
CA GLN A 54 8.25 2.24 3.29
C GLN A 54 8.75 0.88 2.75
N GLN A 55 7.86 -0.11 2.69
CA GLN A 55 8.20 -1.42 2.14
C GLN A 55 8.53 -1.36 0.64
N TRP A 56 7.81 -0.51 -0.10
CA TRP A 56 8.04 -0.31 -1.53
C TRP A 56 9.41 0.30 -1.80
N GLN A 57 9.82 1.30 -1.02
CA GLN A 57 11.14 1.93 -1.14
C GLN A 57 12.28 0.92 -0.96
N GLN A 58 12.15 0.00 -0.01
CA GLN A 58 13.13 -1.07 0.19
C GLN A 58 13.17 -2.03 -1.02
N ARG A 59 12.00 -2.48 -1.50
CA ARG A 59 11.93 -3.34 -2.69
C ARG A 59 12.45 -2.66 -3.96
N GLN A 60 12.27 -1.34 -4.08
CA GLN A 60 12.88 -0.55 -5.15
C GLN A 60 14.41 -0.65 -5.09
N ALA A 61 15.03 -0.42 -3.93
CA ALA A 61 16.48 -0.52 -3.76
C ALA A 61 17.00 -1.93 -4.13
N TRP A 62 16.29 -2.99 -3.73
CA TRP A 62 16.62 -4.37 -4.12
C TRP A 62 16.52 -4.62 -5.63
N ARG A 63 15.48 -4.08 -6.29
CA ARG A 63 15.34 -4.19 -7.74
C ARG A 63 16.48 -3.49 -8.47
N VAL A 64 16.86 -2.29 -8.02
CA VAL A 64 17.98 -1.55 -8.58
C VAL A 64 19.30 -2.28 -8.33
N ALA A 65 19.53 -2.85 -7.15
CA ALA A 65 20.70 -3.67 -6.86
C ALA A 65 20.79 -4.89 -7.81
N GLY A 66 19.65 -5.52 -8.12
CA GLY A 66 19.59 -6.63 -9.07
C GLY A 66 19.88 -6.20 -10.50
N GLN A 67 19.38 -5.04 -10.92
CA GLN A 67 19.73 -4.45 -12.22
C GLN A 67 21.23 -4.11 -12.30
N ALA A 68 21.78 -3.56 -11.22
CA ALA A 68 23.19 -3.21 -11.12
C ALA A 68 24.10 -4.45 -11.11
N LEU A 69 23.66 -5.59 -10.56
CA LEU A 69 24.34 -6.90 -10.73
C LEU A 69 24.39 -7.31 -12.20
N LEU A 70 23.27 -7.18 -12.91
CA LEU A 70 23.18 -7.47 -14.35
C LEU A 70 23.95 -6.47 -15.24
N GLY A 71 24.61 -5.46 -14.66
CA GLY A 71 25.36 -4.44 -15.40
C GLY A 71 24.48 -3.33 -15.98
N ARG A 72 23.23 -3.20 -15.52
CA ARG A 72 22.33 -2.11 -15.90
C ARG A 72 22.36 -1.04 -14.82
N ASP A 73 22.79 0.16 -15.20
CA ASP A 73 22.72 1.33 -14.33
C ASP A 73 21.32 1.96 -14.37
N VAL A 74 20.90 2.58 -13.28
CA VAL A 74 19.58 3.19 -13.12
C VAL A 74 19.79 4.64 -12.76
N GLU A 75 19.22 5.55 -13.55
CA GLU A 75 19.41 6.98 -13.33
C GLU A 75 19.04 7.40 -11.90
N GLY A 76 19.90 8.24 -11.30
CA GLY A 76 19.75 8.72 -9.93
C GLY A 76 20.23 7.75 -8.85
N TRP A 77 20.68 6.55 -9.20
CA TRP A 77 21.28 5.60 -8.27
C TRP A 77 22.78 5.46 -8.52
N GLN A 78 23.56 5.43 -7.45
CA GLN A 78 24.99 5.15 -7.52
C GLN A 78 25.21 3.67 -7.25
N SER A 79 25.90 3.00 -8.16
CA SER A 79 26.22 1.57 -8.06
C SER A 79 27.72 1.37 -7.77
N GLN A 80 28.02 0.65 -6.69
CA GLN A 80 29.39 0.26 -6.33
C GLN A 80 29.53 -1.25 -6.44
N ARG A 81 30.34 -1.71 -7.39
CA ARG A 81 30.60 -3.11 -7.66
C ARG A 81 31.96 -3.53 -7.11
N GLN A 82 31.99 -4.67 -6.43
CA GLN A 82 33.18 -5.32 -5.90
C GLN A 82 33.20 -6.76 -6.37
N GLN A 83 34.25 -7.15 -7.08
CA GLN A 83 34.48 -8.54 -7.47
C GLN A 83 35.63 -9.11 -6.65
N GLN A 84 35.44 -10.31 -6.13
CA GLN A 84 36.42 -11.05 -5.35
C GLN A 84 36.54 -12.45 -5.96
N SER A 85 37.72 -12.79 -6.46
CA SER A 85 38.04 -14.15 -6.93
C SER A 85 38.25 -15.06 -5.73
N LEU A 86 37.45 -16.12 -5.61
CA LEU A 86 37.58 -17.15 -4.58
C LEU A 86 38.38 -18.35 -5.10
N ALA A 87 38.90 -19.14 -4.16
CA ALA A 87 39.51 -20.42 -4.48
C ALA A 87 38.48 -21.35 -5.14
N GLY A 88 38.91 -22.11 -6.15
CA GLY A 88 38.05 -23.05 -6.89
C GLY A 88 37.35 -22.48 -8.13
N GLY A 89 37.83 -21.37 -8.71
CA GLY A 89 37.30 -20.84 -9.97
C GLY A 89 35.97 -20.06 -9.84
N CYS A 90 35.50 -19.83 -8.61
CA CYS A 90 34.33 -19.02 -8.33
C CYS A 90 34.70 -17.54 -8.18
N THR A 91 33.87 -16.65 -8.70
CA THR A 91 33.95 -15.20 -8.53
C THR A 91 32.74 -14.72 -7.73
N LEU A 92 32.98 -14.06 -6.60
CA LEU A 92 31.94 -13.39 -5.82
C LEU A 92 31.83 -11.95 -6.32
N GLU A 93 30.68 -11.62 -6.90
CA GLU A 93 30.34 -10.27 -7.31
C GLU A 93 29.36 -9.66 -6.31
N ARG A 94 29.76 -8.59 -5.64
CA ARG A 94 28.92 -7.82 -4.71
C ARG A 94 28.64 -6.45 -5.32
N VAL A 95 27.37 -6.04 -5.29
CA VAL A 95 26.95 -4.73 -5.74
C VAL A 95 26.16 -4.04 -4.64
N THR A 96 26.61 -2.86 -4.27
CA THR A 96 25.94 -1.97 -3.32
C THR A 96 25.39 -0.79 -4.10
N VAL A 97 24.09 -0.55 -4.01
CA VAL A 97 23.45 0.62 -4.63
C VAL A 97 23.02 1.61 -3.55
N THR A 98 23.24 2.89 -3.81
CA THR A 98 22.81 4.01 -2.98
C THR A 98 21.97 4.95 -3.82
N GLY A 99 20.72 5.15 -3.39
CA GLY A 99 19.73 5.94 -4.12
C GLY A 99 19.30 7.22 -3.41
N PRO A 100 18.41 7.98 -4.04
CA PRO A 100 17.83 9.18 -3.45
C PRO A 100 17.04 8.79 -2.18
N GLN A 101 17.13 9.61 -1.13
CA GLN A 101 16.63 9.36 0.23
C GLN A 101 17.48 8.41 1.11
N GLN A 102 18.80 8.35 0.88
CA GLN A 102 19.74 7.52 1.69
C GLN A 102 19.34 6.03 1.76
N ARG A 103 18.59 5.54 0.77
CA ARG A 103 18.24 4.12 0.69
C ARG A 103 19.37 3.37 0.02
N SER A 104 19.84 2.33 0.68
CA SER A 104 20.86 1.45 0.14
C SER A 104 20.43 -0.01 0.21
N ALA A 105 20.87 -0.78 -0.77
CA ALA A 105 20.74 -2.23 -0.78
C ALA A 105 22.02 -2.84 -1.33
N SER A 106 22.43 -3.97 -0.76
CA SER A 106 23.61 -4.71 -1.21
C SER A 106 23.20 -6.12 -1.59
N LEU A 107 23.46 -6.51 -2.83
CA LEU A 107 23.31 -7.90 -3.29
C LEU A 107 24.68 -8.49 -3.61
N ALA A 108 24.80 -9.79 -3.45
CA ALA A 108 25.99 -10.53 -3.87
C ALA A 108 25.58 -11.79 -4.62
N GLN A 109 26.31 -12.10 -5.68
CA GLN A 109 26.14 -13.28 -6.50
C GLN A 109 27.47 -14.02 -6.58
N LEU A 110 27.42 -15.33 -6.40
CA LEU A 110 28.53 -16.22 -6.69
C LEU A 110 28.38 -16.72 -8.11
N ASN A 111 29.43 -16.55 -8.91
CA ASN A 111 29.51 -17.07 -10.26
C ASN A 111 30.67 -18.06 -10.34
N CYS A 112 30.34 -19.35 -10.40
CA CYS A 112 31.28 -20.45 -10.55
C CYS A 112 31.14 -21.01 -11.96
N HIS A 113 32.26 -21.21 -12.64
CA HIS A 113 32.31 -21.78 -13.98
C HIS A 113 32.72 -23.25 -13.94
#